data_AF-A0AA40A152-F1
#
_entry.id   AF-A0AA40A152-F1
#
_cell.length_a   1.000
_cell.length_b   1.000
_cell.length_c   1.000
_cell.angle_alpha   90.00
_cell.angle_beta   90.00
_cell.angle_gamma   90.00
#
_symmetry.space_group_name_H-M   'P 1'
#
loop_
_entity.id
_entity.type
_entity.pdbx_description
1 polymer ?
#
loop_
_entity_poly.entity_id
_entity_poly.type
_entity_poly.pdbx_seq_one_letter_code
_entity_poly.pdbx_strand_id
1 'polypeptide(L)'
;MADSSPFPLQGGDLDYPALCQTLWDWKLCEGSHEEPGATDCVCRWKIMVATGRLRLFLHIFYRNLTAAYVPDFFGPDDQALRTHKDLRDIILLLRENGATLGRDECMDLYFSSRAGSQECLVPRSDQIRAFALAARLMTMTEIESADGDDAYVYVGGGDERGQRLLPPVSWPPDKSLLAAVSDAFPTQNHPSLQDGDAYARVIRSNLTALNLKRVAGLRIEATTNLHDHLKLNQVDGTVQVFHCVNFLREHLLSARPISTETEPPPCLPRLLALETLHTIQLLFPQEERSQALLRNLVSKHGFDRDCLTFGMAPYEQAGGDERRQAQRFPVWGSRLMDLYDEIENPKPRSPFDTWVERRSKSRHVMLATVAGVMTAVVLGLLGLCVSIFQAWIAWQDWKGRRGE
;
A
#
# COMPACT_ATOMS: atom_id res chain seq x y z
N MET A 1 -38.21 -18.91 12.90
CA MET A 1 -37.74 -18.76 11.52
C MET A 1 -36.73 -17.64 11.54
N ALA A 2 -35.45 -17.99 11.64
CA ALA A 2 -34.37 -17.01 11.61
C ALA A 2 -34.20 -16.54 10.16
N ASP A 3 -34.18 -15.22 9.98
CA ASP A 3 -33.98 -14.52 8.73
C ASP A 3 -32.61 -14.94 8.17
N SER A 4 -32.60 -15.89 7.24
CA SER A 4 -31.36 -16.34 6.59
C SER A 4 -31.05 -15.34 5.49
N SER A 5 -30.12 -14.43 5.79
CA SER A 5 -29.55 -13.53 4.79
C SER A 5 -29.15 -14.35 3.55
N PRO A 6 -29.49 -13.91 2.33
CA PRO A 6 -29.04 -14.56 1.10
C PRO A 6 -27.51 -14.50 0.93
N PHE A 7 -26.82 -13.70 1.76
CA PHE A 7 -25.37 -13.57 1.78
C PHE A 7 -24.79 -14.35 2.97
N PRO A 8 -24.21 -15.55 2.74
CA PRO A 8 -23.80 -16.47 3.79
C PRO A 8 -22.70 -15.92 4.72
N LEU A 9 -21.93 -14.95 4.24
CA LEU A 9 -20.79 -14.37 4.95
C LEU A 9 -21.06 -12.96 5.54
N GLN A 10 -22.24 -12.37 5.32
CA GLN A 10 -22.51 -10.98 5.72
C GLN A 10 -22.93 -10.83 7.20
N GLY A 11 -23.16 -11.93 7.91
CA GLY A 11 -23.62 -11.91 9.31
C GLY A 11 -23.48 -13.21 10.11
N GLY A 12 -22.68 -14.18 9.65
CA GLY A 12 -22.43 -15.44 10.37
C GLY A 12 -21.50 -15.29 11.59
N ASP A 13 -21.37 -16.36 12.37
CA ASP A 13 -20.45 -16.45 13.52
C ASP A 13 -18.99 -16.25 13.06
N LEU A 14 -18.52 -15.01 13.15
CA LEU A 14 -17.17 -14.59 12.81
C LEU A 14 -16.18 -15.09 13.86
N ASP A 15 -15.71 -16.32 13.70
CA ASP A 15 -14.64 -16.89 14.53
C ASP A 15 -13.26 -16.42 14.05
N TYR A 16 -12.92 -15.19 14.45
CA TYR A 16 -11.59 -14.62 14.21
C TYR A 16 -10.44 -15.45 14.83
N PRO A 17 -10.56 -16.01 16.06
CA PRO A 17 -9.55 -16.93 16.60
C PRO A 17 -9.23 -18.10 15.66
N ALA A 18 -10.26 -18.81 15.16
CA ALA A 18 -10.07 -19.93 14.25
C ALA A 18 -9.47 -19.50 12.90
N LEU A 19 -9.82 -18.31 12.41
CA LEU A 19 -9.20 -17.73 11.21
C LEU A 19 -7.69 -17.48 11.41
N CYS A 20 -7.30 -16.87 12.53
CA CYS A 20 -5.89 -16.62 12.83
C CYS A 20 -5.10 -17.92 13.05
N GLN A 21 -5.74 -18.94 13.65
CA GLN A 21 -5.15 -20.28 13.76
C GLN A 21 -4.89 -20.89 12.38
N THR A 22 -5.86 -20.74 11.46
CA THR A 22 -5.76 -21.26 10.09
C THR A 22 -4.67 -20.55 9.28
N LEU A 23 -4.60 -19.21 9.37
CA LEU A 23 -3.65 -18.39 8.62
C LEU A 23 -2.21 -18.49 9.14
N TRP A 24 -2.02 -18.57 10.47
CA TRP A 24 -0.71 -18.36 11.10
C TRP A 24 -0.32 -19.41 12.17
N ASP A 25 -1.03 -20.53 12.26
CA ASP A 25 -0.83 -21.57 13.29
C ASP A 25 -0.85 -21.06 14.73
N TRP A 26 -1.68 -20.06 14.99
CA TRP A 26 -1.79 -19.56 16.35
C TRP A 26 -2.29 -20.65 17.30
N LYS A 27 -1.52 -20.92 18.35
CA LYS A 27 -1.96 -21.75 19.46
C LYS A 27 -2.99 -20.99 20.26
N LEU A 28 -4.25 -21.37 20.12
CA LEU A 28 -5.32 -20.90 20.98
C LEU A 28 -5.18 -21.62 22.33
N CYS A 29 -5.26 -20.89 23.45
CA CYS A 29 -5.38 -21.57 24.75
C CYS A 29 -6.79 -22.17 24.78
N GLU A 30 -6.91 -23.47 24.54
CA GLU A 30 -8.15 -24.22 24.77
C GLU A 30 -8.54 -24.06 26.23
N GLY A 31 -9.81 -23.67 26.48
CA GLY A 31 -10.45 -23.57 27.78
C GLY A 31 -9.51 -23.40 28.97
N SER A 32 -9.27 -22.16 29.40
CA SER A 32 -8.80 -21.93 30.77
C SER A 32 -9.88 -22.38 31.74
N HIS A 33 -9.96 -23.69 31.98
CA HIS A 33 -10.40 -24.19 33.27
C HIS A 33 -9.45 -23.56 34.28
N GLU A 34 -10.03 -22.76 35.15
CA GLU A 34 -9.38 -22.12 36.28
C GLU A 34 -8.77 -23.20 37.19
N GLU A 35 -7.56 -23.66 36.87
CA GLU A 35 -6.66 -24.09 37.94
C GLU A 35 -5.94 -22.84 38.46
N PRO A 36 -6.17 -22.45 39.73
CA PRO A 36 -5.55 -21.28 40.32
C PRO A 36 -4.06 -21.54 40.55
N GLY A 37 -3.26 -21.38 39.49
CA GLY A 37 -1.82 -21.60 39.52
C GLY A 37 -1.08 -21.51 38.18
N ALA A 38 -1.77 -21.58 37.04
CA ALA A 38 -1.14 -21.47 35.72
C ALA A 38 -1.12 -20.02 35.21
N THR A 39 -0.22 -19.20 35.75
CA THR A 39 -0.11 -17.76 35.42
C THR A 39 0.56 -17.44 34.08
N ASP A 40 0.82 -18.40 33.19
CA ASP A 40 1.73 -18.16 32.04
C ASP A 40 1.28 -18.73 30.67
N CYS A 41 -0.02 -18.90 30.38
CA CYS A 41 -0.47 -19.07 28.97
C CYS A 41 -0.52 -17.69 28.29
N VAL A 42 0.59 -17.28 27.67
CA VAL A 42 0.68 -16.08 26.81
C VAL A 42 -0.13 -16.35 25.53
N CYS A 43 -1.46 -16.22 25.61
CA CYS A 43 -2.35 -16.39 24.47
C CYS A 43 -2.14 -15.25 23.46
N ARG A 44 -1.52 -15.57 22.31
CA ARG A 44 -1.24 -14.60 21.24
C ARG A 44 -2.50 -13.87 20.77
N TRP A 45 -3.63 -14.59 20.68
CA TRP A 45 -4.93 -14.00 20.38
C TRP A 45 -5.34 -12.92 21.38
N LYS A 46 -5.31 -13.22 22.69
CA LYS A 46 -5.69 -12.25 23.73
C LYS A 46 -4.81 -10.99 23.68
N ILE A 47 -3.51 -11.16 23.44
CA ILE A 47 -2.56 -10.04 23.34
C ILE A 47 -2.86 -9.17 22.11
N MET A 48 -3.06 -9.79 20.95
CA MET A 48 -3.27 -9.07 19.69
C MET A 48 -4.61 -8.33 19.68
N VAL A 49 -5.66 -8.91 20.28
CA VAL A 49 -6.95 -8.23 20.47
C VAL A 49 -6.83 -7.11 21.48
N ALA A 50 -6.23 -7.34 22.66
CA ALA A 50 -6.07 -6.32 23.69
C ALA A 50 -5.24 -5.12 23.21
N THR A 51 -4.27 -5.35 22.32
CA THR A 51 -3.43 -4.29 21.73
C THR A 51 -4.03 -3.68 20.46
N GLY A 52 -5.09 -4.26 19.90
CA GLY A 52 -5.74 -3.79 18.67
C GLY A 52 -4.94 -4.01 17.39
N ARG A 53 -3.88 -4.83 17.44
CA ARG A 53 -2.82 -4.95 16.41
C ARG A 53 -3.23 -5.61 15.08
N LEU A 54 -4.43 -6.18 15.00
CA LEU A 54 -4.97 -6.80 13.78
C LEU A 54 -6.35 -6.26 13.42
N ARG A 55 -6.77 -5.15 14.04
CA ARG A 55 -8.12 -4.60 13.82
C ARG A 55 -8.37 -4.28 12.34
N LEU A 56 -7.37 -3.72 11.65
CA LEU A 56 -7.50 -3.39 10.23
C LEU A 56 -7.68 -4.65 9.36
N PHE A 57 -6.88 -5.68 9.60
CA PHE A 57 -7.03 -6.94 8.88
C PHE A 57 -8.36 -7.63 9.20
N LEU A 58 -8.69 -7.83 10.47
CA LEU A 58 -9.86 -8.63 10.87
C LEU A 58 -11.19 -7.90 10.69
N HIS A 59 -11.28 -6.62 11.04
CA HIS A 59 -12.59 -5.92 11.09
C HIS A 59 -12.88 -5.09 9.86
N ILE A 60 -11.84 -4.70 9.11
CA ILE A 60 -12.00 -3.90 7.88
C ILE A 60 -11.76 -4.79 6.68
N PHE A 61 -10.55 -5.32 6.51
CA PHE A 61 -10.22 -6.09 5.30
C PHE A 61 -11.03 -7.39 5.18
N TYR A 62 -10.96 -8.28 6.18
CA TYR A 62 -11.66 -9.57 6.15
C TYR A 62 -13.18 -9.40 6.03
N ARG A 63 -13.76 -8.49 6.83
CA ARG A 63 -15.21 -8.25 6.81
C ARG A 63 -15.66 -7.66 5.48
N ASN A 64 -14.95 -6.68 4.92
CA ASN A 64 -15.33 -6.10 3.63
C ASN A 64 -15.18 -7.12 2.50
N LEU A 65 -14.09 -7.90 2.52
CA LEU A 65 -13.81 -8.90 1.51
C LEU A 65 -14.86 -10.02 1.53
N THR A 66 -15.20 -10.54 2.71
CA THR A 66 -16.22 -11.59 2.85
C THR A 66 -17.64 -11.07 2.60
N ALA A 67 -17.95 -9.82 2.96
CA ALA A 67 -19.24 -9.21 2.66
C ALA A 67 -19.45 -8.93 1.16
N ALA A 68 -18.37 -8.82 0.39
CA ALA A 68 -18.43 -8.65 -1.07
C ALA A 68 -18.64 -9.97 -1.83
N TYR A 69 -18.58 -11.12 -1.15
CA TYR A 69 -18.82 -12.41 -1.79
C TYR A 69 -20.31 -12.60 -2.08
N VAL A 70 -20.62 -12.85 -3.36
CA VAL A 70 -21.97 -13.14 -3.85
C VAL A 70 -21.94 -14.51 -4.53
N PRO A 71 -22.71 -15.50 -4.04
CA PRO A 71 -22.82 -16.79 -4.70
C PRO A 71 -23.68 -16.69 -5.97
N ASP A 72 -23.47 -17.58 -6.94
CA ASP A 72 -24.28 -17.62 -8.18
C ASP A 72 -25.70 -18.13 -7.91
N PHE A 73 -25.86 -19.02 -6.92
CA PHE A 73 -27.14 -19.60 -6.55
C PHE A 73 -27.38 -19.49 -5.05
N PHE A 74 -28.62 -19.25 -4.67
CA PHE A 74 -29.05 -19.08 -3.28
C PHE A 74 -29.52 -20.39 -2.62
N GLY A 75 -29.37 -21.53 -3.30
CA GLY A 75 -29.65 -22.85 -2.74
C GLY A 75 -28.65 -23.16 -1.61
N PRO A 76 -29.09 -23.70 -0.45
CA PRO A 76 -28.20 -23.94 0.69
C PRO A 76 -27.11 -24.99 0.39
N ASP A 77 -27.35 -25.88 -0.59
CA ASP A 77 -26.39 -26.91 -0.97
C ASP A 77 -25.54 -26.58 -2.21
N ASP A 78 -25.92 -25.55 -2.96
CA ASP A 78 -25.33 -25.24 -4.28
C ASP A 78 -24.26 -24.13 -4.20
N GLN A 79 -23.98 -23.62 -3.00
CA GLN A 79 -23.02 -22.55 -2.74
C GLN A 79 -21.61 -23.08 -2.45
N ALA A 80 -20.61 -22.44 -3.04
CA ALA A 80 -19.20 -22.72 -2.78
C ALA A 80 -18.86 -22.39 -1.32
N LEU A 81 -19.25 -21.21 -0.81
CA LEU A 81 -19.07 -20.82 0.59
C LEU A 81 -20.42 -20.71 1.29
N ARG A 82 -20.75 -21.67 2.16
CA ARG A 82 -21.98 -21.63 2.99
C ARG A 82 -21.71 -20.94 4.33
N THR A 83 -20.48 -21.04 4.81
CA THR A 83 -20.05 -20.51 6.10
C THR A 83 -18.60 -20.01 6.04
N HIS A 84 -18.19 -19.24 7.05
CA HIS A 84 -16.77 -18.90 7.25
C HIS A 84 -15.88 -20.13 7.49
N LYS A 85 -16.45 -21.29 7.84
CA LYS A 85 -15.70 -22.54 7.97
C LYS A 85 -15.23 -23.05 6.61
N ASP A 86 -16.09 -23.04 5.59
CA ASP A 86 -15.72 -23.49 4.25
C ASP A 86 -14.53 -22.67 3.70
N LEU A 87 -14.54 -21.35 3.96
CA LEU A 87 -13.45 -20.47 3.59
C LEU A 87 -12.14 -20.82 4.32
N ARG A 88 -12.20 -21.18 5.60
CA ARG A 88 -11.01 -21.64 6.34
C ARG A 88 -10.51 -22.99 5.81
N ASP A 89 -11.41 -23.90 5.47
CA ASP A 89 -11.05 -25.21 4.92
C ASP A 89 -10.34 -25.06 3.56
N ILE A 90 -10.78 -24.12 2.71
CA ILE A 90 -10.07 -23.75 1.47
C ILE A 90 -8.69 -23.14 1.77
N ILE A 91 -8.59 -22.23 2.76
CA ILE A 91 -7.30 -21.65 3.16
C ILE A 91 -6.32 -22.73 3.64
N LEU A 92 -6.79 -23.71 4.43
CA LEU A 92 -5.97 -24.85 4.88
C LEU A 92 -5.48 -25.66 3.67
N LEU A 93 -6.38 -26.01 2.75
CA LEU A 93 -6.02 -26.75 1.54
C LEU A 93 -5.00 -26.00 0.68
N LEU A 94 -5.17 -24.69 0.49
CA LEU A 94 -4.24 -23.85 -0.26
C LEU A 94 -2.90 -23.68 0.47
N ARG A 95 -2.89 -23.72 1.80
CA ARG A 95 -1.65 -23.65 2.55
C ARG A 95 -0.82 -24.92 2.42
N GLU A 96 -1.47 -26.07 2.36
CA GLU A 96 -0.81 -27.37 2.16
C GLU A 96 -0.39 -27.60 0.71
N ASN A 97 -1.23 -27.20 -0.26
CA ASN A 97 -1.07 -27.59 -1.66
C ASN A 97 -0.88 -26.42 -2.64
N GLY A 98 -1.23 -25.19 -2.26
CA GLY A 98 -1.22 -24.02 -3.16
C GLY A 98 0.17 -23.56 -3.59
N ALA A 99 1.23 -24.12 -3.01
CA ALA A 99 2.58 -23.95 -3.49
C ALA A 99 2.89 -24.80 -4.74
N THR A 100 2.28 -25.99 -4.84
CA THR A 100 2.66 -27.05 -5.78
C THR A 100 1.58 -27.33 -6.82
N LEU A 101 0.32 -27.45 -6.39
CA LEU A 101 -0.80 -27.80 -7.26
C LEU A 101 -1.39 -26.57 -7.97
N GLY A 102 -1.90 -26.79 -9.18
CA GLY A 102 -2.64 -25.79 -9.94
C GLY A 102 -3.94 -25.37 -9.25
N ARG A 103 -4.49 -24.22 -9.63
CA ARG A 103 -5.78 -23.72 -9.11
C ARG A 103 -6.89 -24.75 -9.32
N ASP A 104 -6.99 -25.29 -10.52
CA ASP A 104 -8.05 -26.22 -10.90
C ASP A 104 -7.92 -27.57 -10.18
N GLU A 105 -6.69 -28.06 -10.00
CA GLU A 105 -6.41 -29.26 -9.22
C GLU A 105 -6.81 -29.08 -7.74
N CYS A 106 -6.50 -27.92 -7.15
CA CYS A 106 -6.91 -27.60 -5.77
C CYS A 106 -8.44 -27.51 -5.63
N MET A 107 -9.11 -26.90 -6.61
CA MET A 107 -10.57 -26.84 -6.64
C MET A 107 -11.18 -28.24 -6.73
N ASP A 108 -10.69 -29.05 -7.67
CA ASP A 108 -11.20 -30.39 -7.88
C ASP A 108 -10.98 -31.27 -6.64
N LEU A 109 -9.83 -31.13 -5.95
CA LEU A 109 -9.56 -31.82 -4.69
C LEU A 109 -10.56 -31.43 -3.58
N TYR A 110 -10.82 -30.12 -3.42
CA TYR A 110 -11.74 -29.63 -2.39
C TYR A 110 -13.19 -30.03 -2.68
N PHE A 111 -13.68 -29.78 -3.89
CA PHE A 111 -15.08 -30.01 -4.23
C PHE A 111 -15.41 -31.49 -4.43
N SER A 112 -14.46 -32.31 -4.87
CA SER A 112 -14.66 -33.78 -4.92
C SER A 112 -14.71 -34.39 -3.52
N SER A 113 -13.83 -33.96 -2.61
CA SER A 113 -13.87 -34.44 -1.21
C SER A 113 -15.16 -34.02 -0.49
N ARG A 114 -15.69 -32.83 -0.82
CA ARG A 114 -16.95 -32.32 -0.30
C ARG A 114 -18.19 -33.02 -0.85
N ALA A 115 -18.22 -33.32 -2.15
CA ALA A 115 -19.36 -33.96 -2.80
C ALA A 115 -19.41 -35.48 -2.52
N GLY A 116 -18.28 -36.09 -2.16
CA GLY A 116 -18.18 -37.52 -1.89
C GLY A 116 -18.50 -38.34 -3.15
N SER A 117 -19.50 -39.23 -3.06
CA SER A 117 -19.95 -40.06 -4.20
C SER A 117 -20.97 -39.37 -5.11
N GLN A 118 -21.37 -38.13 -4.80
CA GLN A 118 -22.40 -37.38 -5.53
C GLN A 118 -21.75 -36.37 -6.48
N GLU A 119 -22.42 -36.02 -7.58
CA GLU A 119 -21.94 -34.95 -8.48
C GLU A 119 -21.90 -33.61 -7.76
N CYS A 120 -20.83 -32.83 -7.96
CA CYS A 120 -20.71 -31.49 -7.40
C CYS A 120 -21.70 -30.55 -8.10
N LEU A 121 -22.71 -30.09 -7.37
CA LEU A 121 -23.74 -29.17 -7.87
C LEU A 121 -23.29 -27.70 -7.85
N VAL A 122 -22.12 -27.40 -7.26
CA VAL A 122 -21.60 -26.04 -7.15
C VAL A 122 -21.09 -25.57 -8.50
N PRO A 123 -21.58 -24.45 -9.06
CA PRO A 123 -21.11 -23.92 -10.33
C PRO A 123 -19.62 -23.58 -10.31
N ARG A 124 -18.92 -23.84 -11.42
CA ARG A 124 -17.48 -23.59 -11.52
C ARG A 124 -17.11 -22.13 -11.26
N SER A 125 -17.92 -21.17 -11.71
CA SER A 125 -17.74 -19.74 -11.44
C SER A 125 -17.74 -19.41 -9.94
N ASP A 126 -18.60 -20.08 -9.15
CA ASP A 126 -18.65 -19.86 -7.70
C ASP A 126 -17.49 -20.52 -6.97
N GLN A 127 -17.05 -21.70 -7.43
CA GLN A 127 -15.83 -22.35 -6.95
C GLN A 127 -14.61 -21.44 -7.14
N ILE A 128 -14.48 -20.86 -8.34
CA ILE A 128 -13.42 -19.93 -8.72
C ILE A 128 -13.42 -18.70 -7.81
N ARG A 129 -14.58 -18.06 -7.59
CA ARG A 129 -14.69 -16.90 -6.69
C ARG A 129 -14.33 -17.24 -5.25
N ALA A 130 -14.73 -18.41 -4.74
CA ALA A 130 -14.39 -18.85 -3.40
C ALA A 130 -12.88 -19.04 -3.20
N PHE A 131 -12.20 -19.63 -4.19
CA PHE A 131 -10.75 -19.81 -4.18
C PHE A 131 -10.00 -18.48 -4.34
N ALA A 132 -10.47 -17.59 -5.21
CA ALA A 132 -9.92 -16.23 -5.33
C ALA A 132 -10.06 -15.46 -4.00
N LEU A 133 -11.20 -15.59 -3.31
CA LEU A 133 -11.41 -14.98 -1.99
C LEU A 133 -10.39 -15.47 -0.96
N ALA A 134 -10.14 -16.79 -0.90
CA ALA A 134 -9.14 -17.38 -0.02
C ALA A 134 -7.72 -16.91 -0.37
N ALA A 135 -7.36 -16.90 -1.65
CA ALA A 135 -6.07 -16.42 -2.14
C ALA A 135 -5.84 -14.94 -1.76
N ARG A 136 -6.84 -14.08 -1.93
CA ARG A 136 -6.81 -12.65 -1.53
C ARG A 136 -6.59 -12.50 -0.02
N LEU A 137 -7.20 -13.37 0.80
CA LEU A 137 -7.00 -13.36 2.25
C LEU A 137 -5.59 -13.79 2.67
N MET A 138 -5.05 -14.81 2.02
CA MET A 138 -3.72 -15.36 2.34
C MET A 138 -2.58 -14.44 1.90
N THR A 139 -2.79 -13.61 0.88
CA THR A 139 -1.72 -12.82 0.24
C THR A 139 -1.88 -11.32 0.45
N MET A 140 -3.08 -10.84 0.80
CA MET A 140 -3.48 -9.43 0.71
C MET A 140 -3.23 -8.82 -0.68
N THR A 141 -3.31 -9.64 -1.73
CA THR A 141 -3.20 -9.19 -3.12
C THR A 141 -4.53 -9.36 -3.82
N GLU A 142 -4.89 -8.42 -4.70
CA GLU A 142 -6.09 -8.55 -5.52
C GLU A 142 -5.85 -9.54 -6.65
N ILE A 143 -6.11 -10.82 -6.36
CA ILE A 143 -6.01 -11.94 -7.30
C ILE A 143 -7.37 -12.21 -7.90
N GLU A 144 -7.42 -12.25 -9.22
CA GLU A 144 -8.58 -12.64 -10.01
C GLU A 144 -8.26 -13.84 -10.91
N SER A 145 -9.32 -14.54 -11.30
CA SER A 145 -9.19 -15.74 -12.11
C SER A 145 -9.07 -15.39 -13.59
N ALA A 146 -8.15 -16.05 -14.28
CA ALA A 146 -7.83 -15.75 -15.68
C ALA A 146 -8.90 -16.19 -16.69
N ASP A 147 -9.97 -16.83 -16.22
CA ASP A 147 -10.95 -17.50 -17.06
C ASP A 147 -11.89 -16.44 -17.65
N GLY A 148 -11.66 -16.12 -18.92
CA GLY A 148 -12.24 -14.97 -19.61
C GLY A 148 -13.76 -14.95 -19.66
N ASP A 149 -14.32 -13.86 -19.13
CA ASP A 149 -15.31 -13.00 -19.80
C ASP A 149 -15.51 -11.68 -19.00
N ASP A 150 -15.15 -11.66 -17.71
CA ASP A 150 -15.22 -10.45 -16.87
C ASP A 150 -14.00 -9.51 -16.99
N ALA A 151 -12.97 -9.91 -17.75
CA ALA A 151 -11.81 -9.05 -18.03
C ALA A 151 -12.19 -7.75 -18.78
N TYR A 152 -13.40 -7.68 -19.37
CA TYR A 152 -13.92 -6.50 -20.05
C TYR A 152 -14.53 -5.45 -19.12
N VAL A 153 -14.83 -5.77 -17.85
CA VAL A 153 -15.42 -4.78 -16.92
C VAL A 153 -14.38 -3.75 -16.45
N TYR A 154 -13.08 -4.08 -16.47
CA TYR A 154 -12.02 -3.16 -16.02
C TYR A 154 -11.31 -2.40 -17.14
N VAL A 155 -11.69 -2.58 -18.41
CA VAL A 155 -11.15 -1.76 -19.53
C VAL A 155 -11.92 -0.44 -19.70
N GLY A 156 -13.01 -0.22 -18.96
CA GLY A 156 -13.85 0.98 -19.09
C GLY A 156 -14.29 1.65 -17.79
N GLY A 157 -13.84 1.18 -16.63
CA GLY A 157 -14.23 1.70 -15.32
C GLY A 157 -13.10 2.48 -14.63
N GLY A 158 -12.57 3.51 -15.29
CA GLY A 158 -11.95 4.57 -14.50
C GLY A 158 -13.01 5.08 -13.53
N ASP A 159 -12.63 5.39 -12.29
CA ASP A 159 -13.44 6.34 -11.54
C ASP A 159 -13.61 7.62 -12.40
N GLU A 160 -14.54 8.50 -12.06
CA GLU A 160 -14.70 9.79 -12.77
C GLU A 160 -13.41 10.66 -12.80
N ARG A 161 -12.28 10.17 -12.25
CA ARG A 161 -10.95 10.77 -12.17
C ARG A 161 -9.88 10.05 -13.02
N GLY A 162 -10.21 8.97 -13.74
CA GLY A 162 -9.31 8.35 -14.72
C GLY A 162 -8.17 7.49 -14.13
N GLN A 163 -8.36 6.90 -12.96
CA GLN A 163 -7.38 5.95 -12.41
C GLN A 163 -7.22 4.71 -13.30
N ARG A 164 -6.05 4.53 -13.91
CA ARG A 164 -5.60 3.22 -14.41
C ARG A 164 -5.25 2.35 -13.21
N LEU A 165 -6.24 1.61 -12.70
CA LEU A 165 -5.97 0.46 -11.85
C LEU A 165 -5.09 -0.51 -12.63
N LEU A 166 -4.11 -1.11 -11.96
CA LEU A 166 -3.36 -2.19 -12.60
C LEU A 166 -4.37 -3.33 -12.74
N PRO A 167 -4.33 -4.11 -13.82
CA PRO A 167 -5.16 -5.29 -13.87
C PRO A 167 -4.87 -6.13 -12.63
N PRO A 168 -5.92 -6.74 -12.05
CA PRO A 168 -5.75 -7.66 -10.93
C PRO A 168 -4.78 -8.77 -11.30
N VAL A 169 -4.14 -9.36 -10.29
CA VAL A 169 -3.19 -10.45 -10.49
C VAL A 169 -3.95 -11.63 -11.07
N SER A 170 -3.61 -12.03 -12.28
CA SER A 170 -4.22 -13.17 -12.95
C SER A 170 -3.73 -14.47 -12.32
N TRP A 171 -4.66 -15.34 -11.91
CA TRP A 171 -4.38 -16.69 -11.45
C TRP A 171 -4.95 -17.72 -12.44
N PRO A 172 -4.12 -18.24 -13.36
CA PRO A 172 -4.50 -19.25 -14.34
C PRO A 172 -4.87 -20.60 -13.72
N PRO A 173 -5.69 -21.42 -14.40
CA PRO A 173 -6.13 -22.74 -13.93
C PRO A 173 -4.98 -23.71 -13.61
N ASP A 174 -3.94 -23.67 -14.44
CA ASP A 174 -2.78 -24.56 -14.43
C ASP A 174 -1.66 -24.12 -13.48
N LYS A 175 -1.74 -22.90 -12.94
CA LYS A 175 -0.69 -22.34 -12.08
C LYS A 175 -1.02 -22.50 -10.60
N SER A 176 0.01 -22.80 -9.81
CA SER A 176 -0.10 -22.75 -8.36
C SER A 176 -0.24 -21.30 -7.86
N LEU A 177 -0.80 -21.13 -6.67
CA LEU A 177 -0.97 -19.80 -6.06
C LEU A 177 0.39 -19.13 -5.85
N LEU A 178 1.39 -19.89 -5.40
CA LEU A 178 2.76 -19.37 -5.23
C LEU A 178 3.35 -18.90 -6.57
N ALA A 179 3.13 -19.65 -7.66
CA ALA A 179 3.62 -19.25 -8.97
C ALA A 179 2.93 -17.98 -9.47
N ALA A 180 1.60 -17.88 -9.32
CA ALA A 180 0.84 -16.69 -9.69
C ALA A 180 1.28 -15.43 -8.90
N VAL A 181 1.50 -15.57 -7.60
CA VAL A 181 2.05 -14.48 -6.76
C VAL A 181 3.47 -14.14 -7.21
N SER A 182 4.33 -15.13 -7.45
CA SER A 182 5.71 -14.89 -7.87
C SER A 182 5.80 -14.19 -9.23
N ASP A 183 4.90 -14.52 -10.16
CA ASP A 183 4.76 -13.87 -11.46
C ASP A 183 4.29 -12.40 -11.33
N ALA A 184 3.41 -12.12 -10.34
CA ALA A 184 2.97 -10.77 -10.03
C ALA A 184 4.06 -9.90 -9.37
N PHE A 185 5.05 -10.52 -8.74
CA PHE A 185 6.15 -9.87 -8.02
C PHE A 185 7.51 -10.34 -8.56
N PRO A 186 7.84 -10.02 -9.82
CA PRO A 186 9.09 -10.47 -10.43
C PRO A 186 10.29 -9.88 -9.67
N THR A 187 11.27 -10.74 -9.36
CA THR A 187 12.49 -10.32 -8.69
C THR A 187 13.53 -9.83 -9.71
N GLN A 188 13.93 -8.57 -9.59
CA GLN A 188 14.95 -7.92 -10.40
C GLN A 188 15.86 -7.07 -9.51
N ASN A 189 17.12 -7.47 -9.38
CA ASN A 189 18.09 -6.68 -8.63
C ASN A 189 18.42 -5.39 -9.41
N HIS A 190 18.07 -4.23 -8.85
CA HIS A 190 18.44 -2.96 -9.45
C HIS A 190 19.91 -2.63 -9.14
N PRO A 191 20.78 -2.37 -10.14
CA PRO A 191 22.21 -2.14 -9.90
C PRO A 191 22.48 -0.95 -8.98
N SER A 192 21.68 0.12 -9.08
CA SER A 192 21.83 1.35 -8.27
C SER A 192 21.42 1.20 -6.80
N LEU A 193 20.81 0.08 -6.40
CA LEU A 193 20.36 -0.16 -5.03
C LEU A 193 21.17 -1.26 -4.32
N GLN A 194 22.32 -1.68 -4.87
CA GLN A 194 23.16 -2.72 -4.26
C GLN A 194 24.02 -2.19 -3.09
N ASP A 195 24.33 -3.05 -2.13
CA ASP A 195 25.12 -2.69 -0.95
C ASP A 195 26.59 -2.46 -1.31
N GLY A 196 27.18 -1.43 -0.70
CA GLY A 196 28.60 -1.05 -0.90
C GLY A 196 28.80 0.14 -1.83
N ASP A 197 27.79 0.51 -2.62
CA ASP A 197 27.84 1.73 -3.42
C ASP A 197 27.54 2.97 -2.56
N ALA A 198 28.38 4.00 -2.67
CA ALA A 198 28.12 5.29 -2.05
C ALA A 198 26.87 5.94 -2.65
N TYR A 199 26.60 5.73 -3.94
CA TYR A 199 25.44 6.27 -4.63
C TYR A 199 24.12 5.64 -4.15
N ALA A 200 24.10 4.33 -3.91
CA ALA A 200 22.95 3.63 -3.33
C ALA A 200 22.54 4.21 -1.95
N ARG A 201 23.52 4.60 -1.12
CA ARG A 201 23.24 5.26 0.17
C ARG A 201 22.58 6.62 -0.01
N VAL A 202 23.02 7.40 -1.00
CA VAL A 202 22.41 8.70 -1.33
C VAL A 202 20.99 8.50 -1.80
N ILE A 203 20.75 7.59 -2.75
CA ILE A 203 19.41 7.25 -3.25
C ILE A 203 18.49 6.87 -2.08
N ARG A 204 18.90 5.90 -1.25
CA ARG A 204 18.12 5.44 -0.10
C ARG A 204 17.83 6.56 0.90
N SER A 205 18.78 7.46 1.15
CA SER A 205 18.57 8.61 2.05
C SER A 205 17.58 9.64 1.50
N ASN A 206 17.45 9.74 0.18
CA ASN A 206 16.51 10.64 -0.48
C ASN A 206 15.11 10.03 -0.62
N LEU A 207 14.99 8.70 -0.68
CA LEU A 207 13.74 7.94 -0.80
C LEU A 207 12.91 7.92 0.49
N THR A 208 12.58 9.10 1.01
CA THR A 208 11.69 9.26 2.16
C THR A 208 10.32 9.77 1.74
N ALA A 209 9.28 9.35 2.46
CA ALA A 209 7.92 9.88 2.34
C ALA A 209 7.88 11.41 2.45
N LEU A 210 8.80 11.98 3.24
CA LEU A 210 8.94 13.42 3.39
C LEU A 210 9.39 14.10 2.10
N ASN A 211 10.40 13.54 1.43
CA ASN A 211 10.89 14.06 0.16
C ASN A 211 9.90 13.82 -0.97
N LEU A 212 9.23 12.65 -1.01
CA LEU A 212 8.14 12.40 -1.96
C LEU A 212 7.04 13.47 -1.84
N LYS A 213 6.68 13.84 -0.62
CA LYS A 213 5.65 14.88 -0.38
C LYS A 213 6.14 16.31 -0.66
N ARG A 214 7.36 16.65 -0.23
CA ARG A 214 7.86 18.04 -0.26
C ARG A 214 8.56 18.40 -1.57
N VAL A 215 9.33 17.49 -2.13
CA VAL A 215 10.15 17.70 -3.33
C VAL A 215 9.35 17.30 -4.56
N ALA A 216 8.83 16.07 -4.59
CA ALA A 216 8.08 15.55 -5.73
C ALA A 216 6.59 15.97 -5.75
N GLY A 217 6.11 16.61 -4.67
CA GLY A 217 4.72 17.05 -4.56
C GLY A 217 3.70 15.91 -4.54
N LEU A 218 4.13 14.69 -4.21
CA LEU A 218 3.28 13.50 -4.23
C LEU A 218 2.40 13.41 -2.96
N ARG A 219 1.18 12.90 -3.14
CA ARG A 219 0.31 12.50 -2.03
C ARG A 219 0.52 11.04 -1.70
N ILE A 220 0.56 10.71 -0.42
CA ILE A 220 0.76 9.35 0.06
C ILE A 220 -0.60 8.80 0.47
N GLU A 221 -1.00 7.68 -0.13
CA GLU A 221 -2.28 7.02 0.11
C GLU A 221 -2.07 5.62 0.66
N ALA A 222 -2.93 5.21 1.59
CA ALA A 222 -2.87 3.89 2.19
C ALA A 222 -3.49 2.86 1.23
N THR A 223 -2.86 1.69 1.07
CA THR A 223 -3.48 0.55 0.36
C THR A 223 -3.43 -0.73 1.20
N THR A 224 -4.50 -1.53 1.14
CA THR A 224 -4.52 -2.89 1.69
C THR A 224 -4.14 -3.93 0.63
N ASN A 225 -4.00 -3.54 -0.64
CA ASN A 225 -3.54 -4.39 -1.72
C ASN A 225 -2.02 -4.32 -1.81
N LEU A 226 -1.34 -5.44 -1.53
CA LEU A 226 0.11 -5.54 -1.60
C LEU A 226 0.62 -5.29 -3.02
N HIS A 227 -0.15 -5.66 -4.06
CA HIS A 227 0.22 -5.41 -5.46
C HIS A 227 0.32 -3.93 -5.82
N ASP A 228 -0.37 -3.05 -5.09
CA ASP A 228 -0.35 -1.60 -5.29
C ASP A 228 0.73 -0.90 -4.45
N HIS A 229 1.56 -1.63 -3.69
CA HIS A 229 2.61 -1.02 -2.90
C HIS A 229 3.63 -0.26 -3.78
N LEU A 230 3.94 0.99 -3.41
CA LEU A 230 4.80 1.93 -4.14
C LEU A 230 4.33 2.26 -5.56
N LYS A 231 3.06 1.99 -5.87
CA LYS A 231 2.51 2.33 -7.18
C LYS A 231 2.39 3.85 -7.31
N LEU A 232 3.12 4.40 -8.26
CA LEU A 232 3.09 5.81 -8.61
C LEU A 232 1.99 6.05 -9.66
N ASN A 233 0.94 6.78 -9.27
CA ASN A 233 0.00 7.36 -10.21
C ASN A 233 0.49 8.75 -10.58
N GLN A 234 1.09 8.86 -11.77
CA GLN A 234 1.64 10.12 -12.26
C GLN A 234 0.58 11.18 -12.55
N VAL A 235 -0.65 10.76 -12.90
CA VAL A 235 -1.78 11.65 -13.23
C VAL A 235 -2.28 12.34 -11.97
N ASP A 236 -2.59 11.55 -10.94
CA ASP A 236 -3.10 12.09 -9.68
C ASP A 236 -1.98 12.66 -8.79
N GLY A 237 -0.72 12.28 -9.08
CA GLY A 237 0.42 12.56 -8.22
C GLY A 237 0.31 11.84 -6.88
N THR A 238 -0.16 10.59 -6.89
CA THR A 238 -0.32 9.78 -5.68
C THR A 238 0.63 8.60 -5.70
N VAL A 239 1.11 8.21 -4.51
CA VAL A 239 1.83 6.97 -4.28
C VAL A 239 1.07 6.15 -3.27
N GLN A 240 0.74 4.91 -3.63
CA GLN A 240 0.06 3.97 -2.75
C GLN A 240 1.08 3.22 -1.89
N VAL A 241 0.84 3.15 -0.58
CA VAL A 241 1.74 2.50 0.38
C VAL A 241 0.95 1.47 1.17
N PHE A 242 1.38 0.20 1.07
CA PHE A 242 0.83 -0.88 1.86
C PHE A 242 1.05 -0.59 3.34
N HIS A 243 0.00 -0.68 4.14
CA HIS A 243 0.04 -0.27 5.54
C HIS A 243 -0.31 -1.37 6.55
N CYS A 244 -0.81 -2.54 6.12
CA CYS A 244 -1.15 -3.63 7.04
C CYS A 244 0.08 -4.39 7.54
N VAL A 245 0.98 -3.69 8.24
CA VAL A 245 2.30 -4.22 8.64
C VAL A 245 2.21 -5.45 9.55
N ASN A 246 1.20 -5.52 10.42
CA ASN A 246 1.06 -6.66 11.32
C ASN A 246 0.64 -7.94 10.61
N PHE A 247 -0.11 -7.84 9.50
CA PHE A 247 -0.36 -9.01 8.66
C PHE A 247 0.95 -9.63 8.17
N LEU A 248 1.86 -8.80 7.63
CA LEU A 248 3.17 -9.26 7.14
C LEU A 248 4.04 -9.82 8.28
N ARG A 249 4.00 -9.21 9.47
CA ARG A 249 4.75 -9.71 10.63
C ARG A 249 4.27 -11.07 11.10
N GLU A 250 2.95 -11.25 11.18
CA GLU A 250 2.36 -12.52 11.57
C GLU A 250 2.62 -13.61 10.52
N HIS A 251 2.51 -13.25 9.24
CA HIS A 251 2.91 -14.11 8.13
C HIS A 251 4.37 -14.58 8.26
N LEU A 252 5.31 -13.65 8.50
CA LEU A 252 6.73 -13.95 8.65
C LEU A 252 7.08 -14.75 9.91
N LEU A 253 6.23 -14.71 10.94
CA LEU A 253 6.39 -15.48 12.16
C LEU A 253 5.84 -16.91 12.02
N SER A 254 4.82 -17.10 11.18
CA SER A 254 4.27 -18.42 10.85
C SER A 254 5.10 -19.14 9.79
N ALA A 255 5.41 -18.46 8.68
CA ALA A 255 6.27 -19.00 7.63
C ALA A 255 7.70 -19.11 8.15
N ARG A 256 8.16 -20.26 8.64
CA ARG A 256 9.55 -20.40 9.11
C ARG A 256 10.54 -20.24 7.95
N PRO A 257 11.79 -19.80 8.21
CA PRO A 257 12.82 -19.82 7.17
C PRO A 257 13.04 -21.27 6.72
N ILE A 258 13.19 -21.48 5.41
CA ILE A 258 13.36 -22.80 4.78
C ILE A 258 14.65 -23.43 5.32
N SER A 259 14.53 -24.17 6.42
CA SER A 259 15.64 -24.82 7.11
C SER A 259 15.58 -26.34 6.94
N THR A 260 14.43 -26.85 6.48
CA THR A 260 14.14 -28.27 6.29
C THR A 260 13.28 -28.42 5.03
N GLU A 261 13.72 -29.25 4.08
CA GLU A 261 13.07 -29.53 2.78
C GLU A 261 11.67 -30.17 2.89
N THR A 262 11.11 -30.28 4.09
CA THR A 262 9.93 -31.09 4.39
C THR A 262 8.62 -30.30 4.38
N GLU A 263 8.65 -28.98 4.56
CA GLU A 263 7.43 -28.15 4.55
C GLU A 263 7.29 -27.39 3.22
N PRO A 264 6.07 -27.34 2.64
CA PRO A 264 5.84 -26.58 1.41
C PRO A 264 6.09 -25.08 1.65
N PRO A 265 6.64 -24.36 0.67
CA PRO A 265 6.88 -22.92 0.82
C PRO A 265 5.56 -22.16 0.97
N PRO A 266 5.53 -21.05 1.72
CA PRO A 266 4.32 -20.26 1.90
C PRO A 266 3.86 -19.65 0.56
N CYS A 267 2.55 -19.61 0.33
CA CYS A 267 1.97 -19.01 -0.89
C CYS A 267 2.32 -17.53 -1.08
N LEU A 268 2.50 -16.78 0.01
CA LEU A 268 3.07 -15.44 -0.01
C LEU A 268 4.59 -15.54 0.27
N PRO A 269 5.46 -15.23 -0.72
CA PRO A 269 6.90 -15.34 -0.53
C PRO A 269 7.41 -14.53 0.66
N ARG A 270 8.24 -15.14 1.52
CA ARG A 270 8.85 -14.46 2.68
C ARG A 270 9.66 -13.22 2.28
N LEU A 271 10.42 -13.33 1.19
CA LEU A 271 11.23 -12.23 0.64
C LEU A 271 10.37 -10.99 0.35
N LEU A 272 9.22 -11.16 -0.30
CA LEU A 272 8.27 -10.09 -0.62
C LEU A 272 7.74 -9.40 0.66
N ALA A 273 7.38 -10.18 1.68
CA ALA A 273 6.89 -9.63 2.95
C ALA A 273 7.99 -8.87 3.71
N LEU A 274 9.22 -9.40 3.77
CA LEU A 274 10.37 -8.73 4.39
C LEU A 274 10.71 -7.43 3.68
N GLU A 275 10.79 -7.48 2.36
CA GLU A 275 11.14 -6.32 1.55
C GLU A 275 10.11 -5.21 1.70
N THR A 276 8.81 -5.55 1.70
CA THR A 276 7.71 -4.59 1.95
C THR A 276 7.82 -3.93 3.33
N LEU A 277 8.26 -4.64 4.36
CA LEU A 277 8.49 -4.02 5.67
C LEU A 277 9.69 -3.07 5.64
N HIS A 278 10.76 -3.43 4.92
CA HIS A 278 11.94 -2.58 4.75
C HIS A 278 11.67 -1.34 3.91
N THR A 279 10.83 -1.41 2.86
CA THR A 279 10.44 -0.23 2.07
C THR A 279 9.61 0.74 2.91
N ILE A 280 8.71 0.25 3.76
CA ILE A 280 7.96 1.13 4.68
C ILE A 280 8.93 1.80 5.67
N GLN A 281 9.91 1.07 6.21
CA GLN A 281 10.93 1.65 7.09
C GLN A 281 11.83 2.67 6.36
N LEU A 282 12.15 2.42 5.09
CA LEU A 282 12.90 3.33 4.22
C LEU A 282 12.12 4.63 3.99
N LEU A 283 10.82 4.53 3.68
CA LEU A 283 9.95 5.68 3.49
C LEU A 283 9.75 6.49 4.77
N PHE A 284 9.69 5.83 5.92
CA PHE A 284 9.43 6.46 7.22
C PHE A 284 10.58 6.22 8.21
N PRO A 285 11.76 6.86 8.01
CA PRO A 285 12.88 6.74 8.94
C PRO A 285 12.51 7.26 10.33
N GLN A 286 13.32 6.90 11.35
CA GLN A 286 13.11 7.25 12.77
C GLN A 286 13.29 8.75 13.09
N GLU A 287 13.50 9.58 12.08
CA GLU A 287 13.61 11.03 12.22
C GLU A 287 12.27 11.66 12.65
N GLU A 288 12.34 12.66 13.53
CA GLU A 288 11.15 13.28 14.14
C GLU A 288 10.14 13.79 13.10
N ARG A 289 10.60 14.44 12.02
CA ARG A 289 9.75 14.99 10.96
C ARG A 289 9.05 13.89 10.16
N SER A 290 9.77 12.80 9.87
CA SER A 290 9.23 11.63 9.18
C SER A 290 8.18 10.94 10.04
N GLN A 291 8.47 10.73 11.33
CA GLN A 291 7.53 10.16 12.29
C GLN A 291 6.31 11.06 12.53
N ALA A 292 6.47 12.39 12.51
CA ALA A 292 5.35 13.33 12.57
C ALA A 292 4.44 13.22 11.33
N LEU A 293 5.03 13.05 10.14
CA LEU A 293 4.27 12.77 8.92
C LEU A 293 3.51 11.43 9.03
N LEU A 294 4.15 10.37 9.51
CA LEU A 294 3.51 9.08 9.69
C LEU A 294 2.36 9.14 10.70
N ARG A 295 2.52 9.82 11.85
CA ARG A 295 1.43 10.06 12.81
C ARG A 295 0.27 10.83 12.17
N ASN A 296 0.56 11.79 11.29
CA ASN A 296 -0.46 12.51 10.53
C ASN A 296 -1.21 11.61 9.54
N LEU A 297 -0.50 10.71 8.85
CA LEU A 297 -1.10 9.74 7.95
C LEU A 297 -1.99 8.74 8.72
N VAL A 298 -1.55 8.26 9.88
CA VAL A 298 -2.34 7.38 10.75
C VAL A 298 -3.61 8.06 11.26
N SER A 299 -3.49 9.31 11.72
CA SER A 299 -4.63 10.04 12.31
C SER A 299 -5.62 10.60 11.28
N LYS A 300 -5.16 10.96 10.07
CA LYS A 300 -5.99 11.68 9.08
C LYS A 300 -6.23 10.94 7.77
N HIS A 301 -5.42 9.94 7.42
CA HIS A 301 -5.43 9.29 6.11
C HIS A 301 -5.55 7.76 6.19
N GLY A 302 -5.99 7.23 7.33
CA GLY A 302 -6.35 5.81 7.47
C GLY A 302 -5.18 4.82 7.52
N PHE A 303 -3.94 5.29 7.67
CA PHE A 303 -2.80 4.39 7.84
C PHE A 303 -2.92 3.55 9.12
N ASP A 304 -2.34 2.36 9.09
CA ASP A 304 -2.32 1.50 10.25
C ASP A 304 -1.49 2.14 11.37
N ARG A 305 -2.05 2.14 12.58
CA ARG A 305 -1.35 2.61 13.77
C ARG A 305 -0.09 1.79 14.02
N ASP A 306 -0.10 0.52 13.62
CA ASP A 306 1.03 -0.38 13.81
C ASP A 306 2.23 -0.04 12.94
N CYS A 307 2.05 0.78 11.90
CA CYS A 307 3.16 1.39 11.17
C CYS A 307 4.04 2.26 12.09
N LEU A 308 3.53 2.79 13.22
CA LEU A 308 4.36 3.57 14.16
C LEU A 308 5.32 2.70 14.98
N THR A 309 5.13 1.39 14.98
CA THR A 309 5.92 0.45 15.77
C THR A 309 6.92 -0.24 14.85
N PHE A 310 8.16 0.26 14.78
CA PHE A 310 9.27 -0.47 14.14
C PHE A 310 10.24 -0.95 15.22
N GLY A 311 10.66 -2.20 15.15
CA GLY A 311 11.65 -2.78 16.05
C GLY A 311 12.26 -4.03 15.43
N MET A 312 13.44 -4.42 15.91
CA MET A 312 14.03 -5.71 15.52
C MET A 312 13.07 -6.81 15.96
N ALA A 313 12.51 -7.51 14.99
CA ALA A 313 11.52 -8.51 15.25
C ALA A 313 12.12 -9.92 15.21
N PRO A 314 11.52 -10.89 15.92
CA PRO A 314 12.03 -12.27 15.95
C PRO A 314 12.17 -12.90 14.56
N TYR A 315 11.30 -12.52 13.61
CA TYR A 315 11.35 -13.03 12.23
C TYR A 315 12.58 -12.56 11.44
N GLU A 316 13.25 -11.48 11.83
CA GLU A 316 14.47 -10.98 11.17
C GLU A 316 15.73 -11.72 11.61
N GLN A 317 15.70 -12.35 12.80
CA GLN A 317 16.86 -13.10 13.34
C GLN A 317 16.98 -14.50 12.72
N ALA A 318 15.86 -15.08 12.31
CA ALA A 318 15.81 -16.45 11.78
C ALA A 318 16.27 -16.57 10.32
N GLY A 319 16.31 -15.47 9.55
CA GLY A 319 16.60 -15.47 8.10
C GLY A 319 17.69 -14.49 7.70
N GLY A 320 18.87 -14.54 8.34
CA GLY A 320 19.95 -13.56 8.15
C GLY A 320 20.33 -13.26 6.69
N ASP A 321 20.32 -14.28 5.81
CA ASP A 321 20.58 -14.11 4.38
C ASP A 321 19.38 -13.53 3.63
N GLU A 322 18.16 -13.98 3.92
CA GLU A 322 16.92 -13.41 3.37
C GLU A 322 16.79 -11.92 3.69
N ARG A 323 17.18 -11.52 4.91
CA ARG A 323 17.21 -10.12 5.33
C ARG A 323 18.15 -9.28 4.48
N ARG A 324 19.38 -9.78 4.23
CA ARG A 324 20.35 -9.09 3.37
C ARG A 324 19.82 -8.98 1.94
N GLN A 325 19.16 -10.02 1.45
CA GLN A 325 18.53 -10.01 0.14
C GLN A 325 17.39 -8.99 0.06
N ALA A 326 16.49 -8.96 1.05
CA ALA A 326 15.38 -8.01 1.11
C ALA A 326 15.87 -6.54 1.16
N GLN A 327 17.01 -6.27 1.81
CA GLN A 327 17.59 -4.92 1.86
C GLN A 327 18.14 -4.41 0.52
N ARG A 328 18.32 -5.30 -0.46
CA ARG A 328 18.72 -4.94 -1.84
C ARG A 328 17.54 -4.58 -2.73
N PHE A 329 16.33 -4.67 -2.18
CA PHE A 329 15.07 -4.38 -2.86
C PHE A 329 14.88 -5.11 -4.21
N PRO A 330 14.99 -6.44 -4.26
CA PRO A 330 14.84 -7.19 -5.51
C PRO A 330 13.41 -7.13 -6.09
N VAL A 331 12.36 -6.98 -5.29
CA VAL A 331 10.97 -6.95 -5.80
C VAL A 331 10.53 -5.53 -6.13
N TRP A 332 10.76 -4.60 -5.21
CA TRP A 332 10.28 -3.23 -5.24
C TRP A 332 11.30 -2.23 -5.79
N GLY A 333 12.51 -2.68 -6.10
CA GLY A 333 13.60 -1.82 -6.57
C GLY A 333 13.23 -0.95 -7.77
N SER A 334 12.52 -1.50 -8.76
CA SER A 334 12.05 -0.73 -9.93
C SER A 334 11.12 0.41 -9.52
N ARG A 335 10.08 0.12 -8.73
CA ARG A 335 9.13 1.13 -8.24
C ARG A 335 9.79 2.17 -7.34
N LEU A 336 10.78 1.77 -6.53
CA LEU A 336 11.57 2.71 -5.74
C LEU A 336 12.38 3.66 -6.65
N MET A 337 12.95 3.15 -7.74
CA MET A 337 13.67 3.99 -8.70
C MET A 337 12.73 4.94 -9.45
N ASP A 338 11.52 4.51 -9.83
CA ASP A 338 10.51 5.41 -10.41
C ASP A 338 10.17 6.57 -9.46
N LEU A 339 10.08 6.29 -8.15
CA LEU A 339 9.87 7.32 -7.13
C LEU A 339 11.09 8.22 -6.94
N TYR A 340 12.30 7.67 -7.06
CA TYR A 340 13.54 8.44 -7.00
C TYR A 340 13.67 9.39 -8.19
N ASP A 341 13.38 8.91 -9.40
CA ASP A 341 13.39 9.69 -10.64
C ASP A 341 12.39 10.86 -10.54
N GLU A 342 11.24 10.64 -9.90
CA GLU A 342 10.24 11.68 -9.64
C GLU A 342 10.69 12.69 -8.55
N ILE A 343 11.59 12.30 -7.64
CA ILE A 343 12.23 13.23 -6.70
C ILE A 343 13.30 14.08 -7.43
N GLU A 344 14.11 13.47 -8.30
CA GLU A 344 15.13 14.19 -9.06
C GLU A 344 14.53 15.12 -10.12
N ASN A 345 13.45 14.68 -10.77
CA ASN A 345 12.76 15.38 -11.84
C ASN A 345 11.27 15.58 -11.51
N PRO A 346 10.94 16.45 -10.53
CA PRO A 346 9.58 16.61 -10.07
C PRO A 346 8.69 17.22 -11.16
N LYS A 347 7.60 16.54 -11.50
CA LYS A 347 6.60 17.09 -12.42
C LYS A 347 5.82 18.22 -11.73
N PRO A 348 5.51 19.33 -12.44
CA PRO A 348 4.74 20.43 -11.86
C PRO A 348 3.28 19.99 -11.62
N ARG A 349 2.93 19.71 -10.36
CA ARG A 349 1.60 19.19 -9.98
C ARG A 349 0.75 20.19 -9.22
N SER A 350 1.34 21.22 -8.60
CA SER A 350 0.58 22.25 -7.93
C SER A 350 0.07 23.30 -8.93
N PRO A 351 -1.15 23.83 -8.80
CA PRO A 351 -1.59 25.02 -9.52
C PRO A 351 -0.68 26.22 -9.22
N PHE A 352 -0.03 26.27 -8.05
CA PHE A 352 1.02 27.24 -7.76
C PHE A 352 2.31 26.98 -8.52
N ASP A 353 2.71 25.72 -8.70
CA ASP A 353 3.91 25.36 -9.46
C ASP A 353 3.72 25.62 -10.95
N THR A 354 2.55 25.27 -11.51
CA THR A 354 2.18 25.65 -12.88
C THR A 354 2.02 27.16 -13.03
N TRP A 355 1.57 27.88 -12.00
CA TRP A 355 1.53 29.35 -12.02
C TRP A 355 2.93 29.96 -11.96
N VAL A 356 3.82 29.46 -11.10
CA VAL A 356 5.22 29.90 -10.98
C VAL A 356 5.97 29.58 -12.27
N GLU A 357 5.79 28.39 -12.84
CA GLU A 357 6.47 27.97 -14.05
C GLU A 357 5.99 28.74 -15.29
N ARG A 358 4.68 29.00 -15.42
CA ARG A 358 4.13 29.92 -16.44
C ARG A 358 4.67 31.35 -16.30
N ARG A 359 5.03 31.78 -15.09
CA ARG A 359 5.56 33.13 -14.83
C ARG A 359 7.08 33.22 -14.94
N SER A 360 7.79 32.10 -14.75
CA SER A 360 9.25 32.06 -14.64
C SER A 360 9.97 32.07 -16.00
N LYS A 361 9.40 31.43 -17.04
CA LYS A 361 10.10 31.22 -18.32
C LYS A 361 10.21 32.45 -19.25
N SER A 362 9.47 33.55 -19.01
CA SER A 362 9.46 34.71 -19.94
C SER A 362 9.64 36.09 -19.30
N ARG A 363 9.57 36.24 -17.97
CA ARG A 363 9.43 37.57 -17.34
C ARG A 363 10.57 38.05 -16.44
N HIS A 364 11.66 37.31 -16.22
CA HIS A 364 12.76 37.84 -15.42
C HIS A 364 13.44 39.05 -16.09
N VAL A 365 13.66 38.99 -17.41
CA VAL A 365 14.18 40.13 -18.20
C VAL A 365 13.13 41.25 -18.30
N MET A 366 11.86 40.89 -18.58
CA MET A 366 10.80 41.88 -18.81
C MET A 366 10.35 42.60 -17.52
N LEU A 367 10.35 41.91 -16.36
CA LEU A 367 10.04 42.53 -15.07
C LEU A 367 11.17 43.46 -14.62
N ALA A 368 12.44 43.10 -14.86
CA ALA A 368 13.58 43.97 -14.59
C ALA A 368 13.50 45.25 -15.44
N THR A 369 13.15 45.15 -16.73
CA THR A 369 12.95 46.33 -17.58
C THR A 369 11.77 47.19 -17.15
N VAL A 370 10.63 46.60 -16.77
CA VAL A 370 9.46 47.36 -16.32
C VAL A 370 9.73 48.04 -14.98
N ALA A 371 10.40 47.36 -14.04
CA ALA A 371 10.81 47.95 -12.77
C ALA A 371 11.82 49.11 -12.98
N GLY A 372 12.77 48.94 -13.89
CA GLY A 372 13.71 49.99 -14.27
C GLY A 372 13.04 51.22 -14.88
N VAL A 373 12.08 51.00 -15.80
CA VAL A 373 11.30 52.09 -16.41
C VAL A 373 10.45 52.82 -15.37
N MET A 374 9.74 52.10 -14.50
CA MET A 374 8.95 52.72 -13.43
C MET A 374 9.82 53.53 -12.46
N THR A 375 11.01 53.02 -12.13
CA THR A 375 11.97 53.75 -11.28
C THR A 375 12.45 55.02 -11.98
N ALA A 376 12.74 54.98 -13.28
CA ALA A 376 13.13 56.16 -14.05
C ALA A 376 12.01 57.21 -14.13
N VAL A 377 10.75 56.80 -14.31
CA VAL A 377 9.60 57.71 -14.31
C VAL A 377 9.43 58.39 -12.95
N VAL A 378 9.52 57.63 -11.84
CA VAL A 378 9.41 58.19 -10.49
C VAL A 378 10.55 59.17 -10.20
N LEU A 379 11.79 58.82 -10.55
CA LEU A 379 12.94 59.72 -10.40
C LEU A 379 12.80 60.98 -11.28
N GLY A 380 12.26 60.85 -12.48
CA GLY A 380 11.97 61.98 -13.36
C GLY A 380 10.92 62.93 -12.78
N LEU A 381 9.83 62.40 -12.22
CA LEU A 381 8.79 63.18 -11.52
C LEU A 381 9.35 63.90 -10.30
N LEU A 382 10.15 63.22 -9.48
CA LEU A 382 10.80 63.84 -8.32
C LEU A 382 11.76 64.95 -8.73
N GLY A 383 12.56 64.74 -9.79
CA GLY A 383 13.44 65.76 -10.34
C GLY A 383 12.66 67.00 -10.85
N LEU A 384 11.51 66.77 -11.49
CA LEU A 384 10.65 67.85 -11.96
C LEU A 384 10.08 68.67 -10.79
N CYS A 385 9.62 68.01 -9.72
CA CYS A 385 9.18 68.69 -8.50
C CYS A 385 10.29 69.56 -7.88
N VAL A 386 11.52 69.04 -7.79
CA VAL A 386 12.66 69.81 -7.27
C VAL A 386 12.96 71.02 -8.15
N SER A 387 12.91 70.87 -9.47
CA SER A 387 13.16 71.98 -10.40
C SER A 387 12.13 73.11 -10.28
N ILE A 388 10.84 72.77 -10.12
CA ILE A 388 9.76 73.74 -9.89
C ILE A 388 10.01 74.48 -8.57
N PHE A 389 10.37 73.75 -7.52
CA PHE A 389 10.63 74.34 -6.21
C PHE A 389 11.83 75.30 -6.25
N GLN A 390 12.92 74.92 -6.93
CA GLN A 390 14.09 75.77 -7.11
C GLN A 390 13.77 77.03 -7.93
N ALA A 391 12.99 76.90 -9.01
CA ALA A 391 12.54 78.03 -9.82
C ALA A 391 11.66 78.99 -9.01
N TRP A 392 10.81 78.45 -8.13
CA TRP A 392 9.98 79.26 -7.24
C TRP A 392 10.82 80.02 -6.20
N ILE A 393 11.80 79.37 -5.57
CA ILE A 393 12.73 80.04 -4.64
C ILE A 393 13.50 81.15 -5.37
N ALA A 394 14.04 80.89 -6.56
CA ALA A 394 14.76 81.88 -7.34
C ALA A 394 13.89 83.08 -7.73
N TRP A 395 12.61 82.84 -8.05
CA TRP A 395 11.64 83.90 -8.32
C TRP A 395 11.34 84.75 -7.08
N GLN A 396 11.20 84.12 -5.90
CA GLN A 396 10.99 84.83 -4.64
C GLN A 396 12.20 85.70 -4.27
N ASP A 397 13.43 85.17 -4.41
CA ASP A 397 14.66 85.93 -4.17
C ASP A 397 14.78 87.12 -5.12
N TRP A 398 14.52 86.93 -6.43
CA TRP A 398 14.50 88.02 -7.40
C TRP A 398 13.43 89.08 -7.09
N LYS A 399 12.25 88.68 -6.64
CA LYS A 399 11.17 89.60 -6.26
C LYS A 399 11.51 90.37 -5.00
N GLY A 400 12.17 89.73 -4.02
CA GLY A 400 12.67 90.37 -2.81
C GLY A 400 13.69 91.47 -3.09
N ARG A 401 14.64 91.23 -4.01
CA ARG A 401 15.67 92.20 -4.40
C ARG A 401 15.18 93.41 -5.22
N ARG A 402 13.92 93.42 -5.67
CA ARG A 402 13.30 94.59 -6.34
C ARG A 402 12.48 95.46 -5.39
N GLY A 403 12.31 95.04 -4.14
CA GLY A 403 11.53 95.75 -3.12
C GLY A 403 12.36 96.60 -2.15
N GLU A 404 13.70 96.53 -2.26
CA GLU A 404 14.66 97.51 -1.74
C GLU A 404 15.08 98.46 -2.87
#